data_AF-A0A953I9X4-F1
#
_entry.id   AF-A0A953I9X4-F1
#
_cell.length_a   1.000
_cell.length_b   1.000
_cell.length_c   1.000
_cell.angle_alpha   90.00
_cell.angle_beta   90.00
_cell.angle_gamma   90.00
#
_symmetry.space_group_name_H-M   'P 1'
#
loop_
_entity.id
_entity.type
_entity.pdbx_description
1 polymer ?
#
loop_
_entity_poly.entity_id
_entity_poly.type
_entity_poly.pdbx_seq_one_letter_code
_entity_poly.pdbx_strand_id
1 'polypeptide(L)'
;GMAVAGFCPGTMLAALPGGDRRFWWAVAGGLAGSFAYALLYEPLQPLLIAQLNFGKLTLPELLGLNPVVTGVGVGLLLLAGVVLLDRLTRPKQAEIPDLAKLGHD
;
A
#
# COMPACT_ATOMS: atom_id res chain seq x y z
N GLY A 1 7.58 0.81 -8.72
CA GLY A 1 6.70 -0.34 -8.96
C GLY A 1 5.27 0.10 -9.12
N MET A 2 4.54 0.30 -8.02
CA MET A 2 3.11 0.63 -8.03
C MET A 2 2.75 1.89 -8.82
N ALA A 3 3.54 2.95 -8.70
CA ALA A 3 3.32 4.20 -9.45
C ALA A 3 3.42 4.03 -10.98
N VAL A 4 4.27 3.10 -11.45
CA VAL A 4 4.43 2.81 -12.88
C VAL A 4 3.37 1.80 -13.35
N ALA A 5 3.03 0.82 -12.50
CA ALA A 5 1.98 -0.14 -12.79
C ALA A 5 0.58 0.50 -12.78
N GLY A 6 0.38 1.63 -12.08
CA GLY A 6 -0.92 2.27 -11.92
C GLY A 6 -1.86 1.50 -10.98
N PHE A 7 -1.35 0.48 -10.28
CA PHE A 7 -2.13 -0.35 -9.37
C PHE A 7 -1.41 -0.54 -8.03
N CYS A 8 -2.18 -0.35 -6.96
CA CYS A 8 -1.84 -0.86 -5.63
C CYS A 8 -2.12 -2.36 -5.59
N PRO A 9 -1.42 -3.16 -4.75
CA PRO A 9 -1.56 -4.62 -4.71
C PRO A 9 -3.01 -5.08 -4.47
N GLY A 10 -3.77 -4.37 -3.64
CA GLY A 10 -5.19 -4.67 -3.42
C GLY A 10 -6.09 -4.31 -4.61
N THR A 11 -5.80 -3.21 -5.28
CA THR A 11 -6.58 -2.74 -6.44
C THR A 11 -6.34 -3.60 -7.68
N MET A 12 -5.17 -4.25 -7.79
CA MET A 12 -4.92 -5.22 -8.86
C MET A 12 -6.00 -6.31 -8.87
N LEU A 13 -6.31 -6.91 -7.72
CA LEU A 13 -7.35 -7.95 -7.62
C LEU A 13 -8.75 -7.43 -7.95
N ALA A 14 -9.05 -6.19 -7.54
CA ALA A 14 -10.34 -5.54 -7.84
C ALA A 14 -10.49 -5.14 -9.32
N ALA A 15 -9.40 -5.01 -10.07
CA ALA A 15 -9.39 -4.67 -11.48
C ALA A 15 -9.57 -5.89 -12.41
N LEU A 16 -9.56 -7.11 -11.87
CA LEU A 16 -9.75 -8.36 -12.60
C LEU A 16 -11.01 -8.40 -13.50
N PRO A 17 -12.21 -7.92 -13.08
CA PRO A 17 -13.40 -7.91 -13.93
C PRO A 17 -13.36 -6.83 -15.03
N GLY A 18 -12.46 -5.85 -14.95
CA GLY A 18 -12.38 -4.73 -15.90
C GLY A 18 -11.76 -5.08 -17.26
N GLY A 19 -11.16 -6.27 -17.42
CA GLY A 19 -10.64 -6.75 -18.72
C GLY A 19 -9.41 -6.00 -19.25
N ASP A 20 -8.82 -5.08 -18.49
CA ASP A 20 -7.72 -4.25 -18.95
C ASP A 20 -6.44 -5.04 -19.17
N ARG A 21 -5.91 -5.01 -20.40
CA ARG A 21 -4.66 -5.72 -20.76
C ARG A 21 -3.44 -5.25 -19.95
N ARG A 22 -3.47 -4.04 -19.38
CA ARG A 22 -2.42 -3.51 -18.49
C ARG A 22 -2.34 -4.27 -17.16
N PHE A 23 -3.46 -4.82 -16.68
CA PHE A 23 -3.50 -5.62 -15.45
C PHE A 23 -2.60 -6.86 -15.58
N TRP A 24 -2.68 -7.58 -16.70
CA TRP A 24 -1.88 -8.79 -16.93
C TRP A 24 -0.38 -8.50 -16.93
N TRP A 25 0.06 -7.37 -17.49
CA TRP A 25 1.46 -6.95 -17.45
C TRP A 25 1.92 -6.57 -16.03
N ALA A 26 1.07 -5.94 -15.24
CA ALA A 26 1.36 -5.62 -13.84
C ALA A 26 1.50 -6.89 -12.99
N VAL A 27 0.61 -7.87 -13.19
CA VAL A 27 0.67 -9.16 -12.50
C VAL A 27 1.90 -9.96 -12.93
N ALA A 28 2.16 -10.07 -14.24
CA ALA A 28 3.32 -10.77 -14.75
C ALA A 28 4.63 -10.14 -14.26
N GLY A 29 4.72 -8.80 -14.26
CA GLY A 29 5.88 -8.07 -13.74
C GLY A 29 6.06 -8.23 -12.23
N GLY A 30 4.97 -8.21 -11.46
CA GLY A 30 5.00 -8.47 -10.03
C GLY A 30 5.44 -9.89 -9.69
N LEU A 31 4.91 -10.88 -10.40
CA LEU A 31 5.27 -12.28 -10.22
C LEU A 31 6.72 -12.56 -10.63
N ALA A 32 7.14 -12.08 -11.80
CA ALA A 32 8.52 -12.19 -12.27
C ALA A 32 9.51 -11.50 -11.32
N GLY A 33 9.17 -10.30 -10.82
CA GLY A 33 9.97 -9.59 -9.82
C GLY A 33 10.08 -10.36 -8.50
N SER A 34 8.98 -10.94 -8.02
CA SER A 34 8.98 -11.75 -6.79
C SER A 34 9.80 -13.03 -6.94
N PHE A 35 9.72 -13.70 -8.10
CA PHE A 35 10.48 -14.91 -8.38
C PHE A 35 11.97 -14.63 -8.56
N ALA A 36 12.31 -13.56 -9.28
CA ALA A 36 13.70 -13.10 -9.38
C ALA A 36 14.26 -12.75 -8.00
N TYR A 37 13.48 -12.05 -7.16
CA TYR A 37 13.90 -11.75 -5.79
C TYR A 37 14.11 -13.02 -4.95
N ALA A 38 13.24 -14.02 -5.06
CA ALA A 38 13.38 -15.29 -4.35
C ALA A 38 14.67 -16.03 -4.74
N LEU A 39 15.05 -16.02 -6.02
CA LEU A 39 16.30 -16.63 -6.51
C LEU A 39 17.56 -15.84 -6.09
N LEU A 40 17.46 -14.50 -6.06
CA LEU A 40 18.55 -13.63 -5.63
C LEU A 40 18.61 -13.46 -4.10
N TYR A 41 17.74 -14.13 -3.35
CA TYR A 41 17.66 -13.98 -1.90
C TYR A 41 18.91 -14.53 -1.19
N GLU A 42 19.37 -15.73 -1.56
CA GLU A 42 20.56 -16.38 -0.98
C GLU A 42 21.82 -15.50 -1.01
N PRO A 43 22.22 -14.87 -2.15
CA PRO A 43 23.39 -14.01 -2.20
C PRO A 43 23.18 -12.62 -1.56
N LEU A 44 21.95 -12.12 -1.48
CA LEU A 44 21.63 -10.84 -0.81
C LEU A 44 21.54 -10.97 0.72
N GLN A 45 21.22 -12.17 1.21
CA GLN A 45 21.03 -12.45 2.62
C GLN A 45 22.22 -12.02 3.51
N PRO A 46 23.48 -12.39 3.21
CA PRO A 46 24.61 -12.06 4.06
C PRO A 46 25.07 -10.60 3.96
N LEU A 47 24.78 -9.91 2.85
CA LEU A 47 25.26 -8.54 2.58
C LEU A 47 24.31 -7.45 3.09
N LEU A 48 22.99 -7.67 2.99
CA LEU A 48 22.00 -6.62 3.25
C LEU A 48 20.97 -7.04 4.31
N ILE A 49 20.59 -8.31 4.36
CA ILE A 49 19.49 -8.78 5.22
C ILE A 49 19.99 -9.13 6.61
N ALA A 50 21.19 -9.70 6.76
CA ALA A 50 21.77 -10.01 8.07
C ALA A 50 22.16 -8.76 8.90
N GLN A 51 22.62 -7.70 8.25
CA GLN A 51 23.00 -6.44 8.91
C GLN A 51 21.81 -5.51 9.21
N LEU A 52 20.73 -5.61 8.42
CA LEU A 52 19.53 -4.76 8.56
C LEU A 52 18.35 -5.49 9.24
N ASN A 53 18.50 -6.77 9.56
CA ASN A 53 17.58 -7.50 10.44
C ASN A 53 17.77 -7.01 11.90
N PHE A 54 17.25 -5.84 12.22
CA PHE A 54 17.10 -5.36 13.60
C PHE A 54 16.00 -6.10 14.38
N GLY A 55 15.69 -7.35 13.99
CA GLY A 55 14.53 -8.09 14.48
C GLY A 55 13.21 -7.41 14.11
N LYS A 56 12.11 -7.87 14.72
CA LYS A 56 10.79 -7.23 14.63
C LYS A 56 10.84 -5.91 15.40
N LEU A 57 11.47 -4.88 14.82
CA LEU A 57 11.46 -3.54 15.34
C LEU A 57 10.05 -2.95 15.15
N THR A 58 9.15 -3.38 16.02
CA THR A 58 7.76 -2.97 15.99
C THR A 58 7.64 -1.69 16.83
N LEU A 59 6.75 -0.77 16.41
CA LEU A 59 6.43 0.44 17.20
C LEU A 59 6.21 0.19 18.71
N PRO A 60 5.62 -0.94 19.17
CA PRO A 60 5.54 -1.31 20.58
C PRO A 60 6.90 -1.47 21.27
N GLU A 61 7.89 -2.06 20.59
CA GLU A 61 9.23 -2.30 21.13
C GLU A 61 10.02 -0.99 21.32
N LEU A 62 9.79 0.00 20.44
CA LEU A 62 10.41 1.32 20.53
C LEU A 62 9.75 2.23 21.59
N LEU A 63 8.45 2.08 21.83
CA LEU A 63 7.70 2.88 22.82
C LEU A 63 7.63 2.22 24.20
N GLY A 64 8.03 0.94 24.35
CA GLY A 64 7.93 0.19 25.61
C GLY A 64 6.49 -0.06 26.08
N LEU A 65 5.51 0.04 25.17
CA LEU A 65 4.08 -0.06 25.48
C LEU A 65 3.50 -1.39 25.02
N ASN A 66 2.45 -1.84 25.71
CA ASN A 66 1.72 -3.06 25.37
C ASN A 66 1.28 -3.00 23.88
N PRO A 67 1.56 -4.03 23.07
CA PRO A 67 1.25 -4.06 21.63
C PRO A 67 -0.22 -3.78 21.31
N VAL A 68 -1.15 -4.10 22.22
CA VAL A 68 -2.57 -3.80 22.08
C VAL A 68 -2.85 -2.30 22.15
N VAL A 69 -2.20 -1.58 23.07
CA VAL A 69 -2.39 -0.14 23.26
C VAL A 69 -1.80 0.64 22.08
N THR A 70 -0.63 0.24 21.60
CA THR A 70 0.00 0.86 20.42
C THR A 70 -0.83 0.62 19.16
N GLY A 71 -1.32 -0.61 18.96
CA GLY A 71 -2.19 -0.94 17.82
C GLY A 71 -3.50 -0.15 17.83
N VAL A 72 -4.17 -0.09 18.99
CA VAL A 72 -5.41 0.68 19.15
C VAL A 72 -5.15 2.18 19.00
N GLY A 73 -4.07 2.71 19.58
CA GLY A 73 -3.71 4.12 19.48
C GLY A 73 -3.43 4.57 18.05
N VAL A 74 -2.66 3.79 17.28
CA VAL A 74 -2.41 4.08 15.86
C VAL A 74 -3.70 3.95 15.05
N GLY A 75 -4.53 2.94 15.32
CA GLY A 75 -5.83 2.77 14.67
C GLY A 75 -6.76 3.97 14.91
N LEU A 76 -6.85 4.44 16.15
CA LEU A 76 -7.63 5.63 16.51
C LEU A 76 -7.07 6.90 15.89
N LEU A 77 -5.76 7.05 15.84
CA LEU A 77 -5.10 8.20 15.21
C LEU A 77 -5.40 8.24 13.70
N LEU A 78 -5.33 7.10 13.02
CA LEU A 78 -5.65 7.01 11.59
C LEU A 78 -7.13 7.28 11.35
N LEU A 79 -8.03 6.74 12.17
CA LEU A 79 -9.46 7.02 12.08
C LEU A 79 -9.77 8.49 12.32
N ALA A 80 -9.18 9.10 13.35
CA ALA A 80 -9.32 10.53 13.62
C ALA A 80 -8.78 11.38 12.46
N GLY A 81 -7.64 10.99 11.89
CA GLY A 81 -7.08 11.61 10.69
C GLY A 81 -8.02 11.55 9.51
N VAL A 82 -8.60 10.38 9.22
CA VAL A 82 -9.58 10.19 8.15
C VAL A 82 -10.83 11.03 8.40
N VAL A 83 -11.38 11.02 9.62
CA VAL A 83 -12.55 11.82 9.98
C VAL A 83 -12.24 13.31 9.88
N LEU A 84 -11.06 13.76 10.31
CA LEU A 84 -10.65 15.15 10.22
C LEU A 84 -10.46 15.59 8.77
N LEU A 85 -9.82 14.75 7.94
CA LEU A 85 -9.65 14.99 6.52
C LEU A 85 -11.01 15.06 5.84
N ASP A 86 -11.91 14.13 6.13
CA ASP A 86 -13.27 14.15 5.63
C ASP A 86 -14.01 15.42 6.06
N ARG A 87 -13.86 15.87 7.31
CA ARG A 87 -14.44 17.15 7.78
C ARG A 87 -13.87 18.37 7.06
N LEU A 88 -12.57 18.38 6.75
CA LEU A 88 -11.88 19.47 6.06
C LEU A 88 -12.14 19.47 4.54
N THR A 89 -12.30 18.29 3.93
CA THR A 89 -12.49 18.12 2.49
C THR A 89 -13.97 18.13 2.09
N ARG A 90 -14.91 17.80 2.99
CA ARG A 90 -16.37 17.95 2.79
C ARG A 90 -16.81 19.26 2.11
N PRO A 91 -16.32 20.46 2.49
CA PRO A 91 -16.68 21.69 1.80
C PRO A 91 -16.11 21.81 0.37
N LYS A 92 -14.93 21.23 0.10
CA LYS A 92 -14.31 21.25 -1.24
C LYS A 92 -14.86 20.18 -2.18
N GLN A 93 -15.34 19.06 -1.65
CA GLN A 93 -15.82 17.94 -2.47
C GLN A 93 -17.11 18.24 -3.23
N ALA A 94 -17.91 19.21 -2.76
CA ALA A 94 -19.09 19.71 -3.45
C ALA A 94 -18.75 20.47 -4.75
N GLU A 95 -17.50 20.90 -4.93
CA GLU A 95 -17.02 21.66 -6.09
C GLU A 95 -16.30 20.77 -7.12
N ILE A 96 -16.03 19.50 -6.79
CA ILE A 96 -15.37 18.57 -7.71
C ILE A 96 -16.41 18.14 -8.76
N PRO A 97 -16.23 18.50 -10.05
CA PRO A 97 -17.14 18.06 -11.10
C PRO A 97 -17.22 16.54 -11.13
N ASP A 98 -18.37 15.99 -11.46
CA ASP A 98 -18.59 14.55 -11.54
C ASP A 98 -17.74 13.95 -12.68
N LEU A 99 -16.55 13.44 -12.35
CA LEU A 99 -15.61 12.81 -13.30
C LEU A 99 -16.25 11.61 -14.02
N ALA A 100 -17.35 11.04 -13.50
CA ALA A 100 -18.10 10.00 -14.19
C ALA A 100 -18.78 10.50 -15.48
N LYS A 101 -18.99 11.83 -15.63
CA LYS A 101 -19.58 12.44 -16.83
C LYS A 101 -18.56 12.81 -17.91
N LEU A 102 -17.27 12.74 -17.62
CA LEU A 102 -16.15 13.15 -18.50
C LEU A 102 -15.47 11.96 -19.21
N GLY A 103 -15.98 10.74 -19.02
CA GLY A 103 -15.41 9.53 -19.63
C GLY A 103 -16.24 8.93 -20.76
N HIS A 104 -17.20 9.69 -21.31
CA HIS A 104 -18.15 9.22 -22.33
C HIS A 104 -17.97 9.89 -23.70
N ASP A 105 -16.91 10.68 -23.88
CA ASP A 105 -16.50 11.33 -25.12
C ASP A 105 -15.22 10.73 -25.72
#